data_AF-A0A7T8GTD9-F1
#
_entry.id   AF-A0A7T8GTD9-F1
#
_cell.length_a   1.000
_cell.length_b   1.000
_cell.length_c   1.000
_cell.angle_alpha   90.00
_cell.angle_beta   90.00
_cell.angle_gamma   90.00
#
_symmetry.space_group_name_H-M   'P 1'
#
loop_
_entity.id
_entity.type
_entity.pdbx_description
1 polymer ?
#
loop_
_entity_poly.entity_id
_entity_poly.type
_entity_poly.pdbx_seq_one_letter_code
_entity_poly.pdbx_strand_id
1 'polypeptide(L)' 'DNDNARPHTATDTREFLTRRDVEPVKQSPYSPDLNLCDRFLFRKLKHLLREDEFGGHEEATLAVQWAMRR' A
#
# COMPACT_ATOMS: atom_id res chain seq x y z
N ASP A 1 0.95 7.59 1.26
CA ASP A 1 -0.27 8.04 1.94
C ASP A 1 -0.94 6.83 2.56
N ASN A 2 -1.58 6.98 3.71
CA ASN A 2 -2.16 5.86 4.45
C ASN A 2 -3.67 6.00 4.56
N ASP A 3 -4.38 4.88 4.64
CA ASP A 3 -5.83 4.90 4.85
C ASP A 3 -6.18 4.95 6.34
N ASN A 4 -7.49 5.01 6.62
CA ASN A 4 -8.04 5.02 7.97
C ASN A 4 -8.28 3.60 8.53
N ALA A 5 -7.56 2.57 8.04
CA ALA A 5 -7.71 1.22 8.58
C ALA A 5 -7.38 1.19 10.08
N ARG A 6 -8.04 0.28 10.83
CA ARG A 6 -7.92 0.21 12.30
C ARG A 6 -6.46 0.19 12.78
N PRO A 7 -5.53 -0.61 12.21
CA PRO A 7 -4.13 -0.61 12.64
C PRO A 7 -3.44 0.74 12.43
N HIS A 8 -3.76 1.46 11.36
CA HIS A 8 -3.15 2.76 11.03
C HIS A 8 -3.60 3.88 11.96
N THR A 9 -4.80 3.72 12.53
CA THR A 9 -5.40 4.63 13.52
C THR A 9 -5.25 4.14 14.96
N ALA A 10 -4.50 3.06 15.22
CA ALA A 10 -4.31 2.58 16.58
C ALA A 10 -3.44 3.56 17.39
N THR A 11 -3.64 3.59 18.71
CA THR A 11 -2.85 4.44 19.63
C THR A 11 -1.35 4.14 19.50
N ASP A 12 -0.97 2.87 19.56
CA ASP A 12 0.43 2.44 19.45
C ASP A 12 1.10 2.93 18.16
N THR A 13 0.37 2.87 17.04
CA THR A 13 0.87 3.35 15.74
C THR A 13 1.03 4.86 15.72
N ARG A 14 0.06 5.62 16.27
CA ARG A 14 0.17 7.08 16.38
C ARG A 14 1.34 7.49 17.26
N GLU A 15 1.50 6.86 18.42
CA GLU A 15 2.63 7.12 19.31
C GLU A 15 3.97 6.82 18.63
N PHE A 16 4.06 5.72 17.89
CA PHE A 16 5.26 5.39 17.12
C PHE A 16 5.59 6.47 16.09
N LEU A 17 4.61 6.94 15.31
CA LEU A 17 4.81 7.99 14.31
C LEU A 17 5.24 9.31 14.94
N THR A 18 4.60 9.70 16.05
CA THR A 18 4.99 10.91 16.82
C THR A 18 6.43 10.82 17.32
N ARG A 19 6.86 9.67 17.87
CA ARG A 19 8.25 9.46 18.30
C ARG A 19 9.26 9.53 17.15
N ARG A 20 8.81 9.34 15.91
CA ARG A 20 9.64 9.39 14.70
C ARG A 20 9.56 10.73 13.97
N ASP A 21 8.85 11.72 14.53
CA ASP A 21 8.60 13.02 13.90
C ASP A 21 7.93 12.91 12.52
N VAL A 22 7.01 11.95 12.39
CA VAL A 22 6.24 11.72 11.16
C VAL A 22 4.82 12.23 11.37
N GLU A 23 4.45 13.29 10.64
CA GLU A 23 3.08 13.78 10.58
C GLU A 23 2.28 13.03 9.49
N PRO A 24 1.23 12.25 9.85
CA PRO A 24 0.42 11.57 8.85
C PRO A 24 -0.49 12.54 8.10
N VAL A 25 -0.57 12.39 6.78
CA VAL A 25 -1.53 13.11 5.94
C VAL A 25 -2.95 12.67 6.30
N LYS A 26 -3.86 13.62 6.47
CA LYS A 26 -5.27 13.32 6.76
C LYS A 26 -5.96 12.73 5.53
N GLN A 27 -6.38 11.47 5.63
CA GLN A 27 -7.14 10.82 4.58
C GLN A 27 -8.65 10.87 4.87
N SER A 28 -9.45 11.18 3.85
CA SER A 28 -10.92 11.14 3.97
C SER A 28 -11.43 9.69 4.03
N PRO A 29 -12.50 9.38 4.80
CA PRO A 29 -13.11 8.06 4.79
C PRO A 29 -13.50 7.60 3.38
N TYR A 30 -13.31 6.30 3.09
CA TYR A 30 -13.70 5.66 1.83
C TYR A 30 -13.21 6.37 0.56
N SER A 31 -12.01 6.95 0.60
CA SER A 31 -11.45 7.73 -0.52
C SER A 31 -10.22 7.05 -1.15
N PRO A 32 -10.33 5.81 -1.68
CA PRO A 32 -9.21 5.12 -2.31
C PRO A 32 -8.75 5.81 -3.61
N ASP A 33 -9.59 6.65 -4.20
CA ASP A 33 -9.26 7.50 -5.34
C ASP A 33 -8.30 8.65 -4.97
N LEU A 34 -8.26 9.06 -3.70
CA LEU A 34 -7.29 10.03 -3.21
C LEU A 34 -5.97 9.39 -2.76
N ASN A 35 -5.97 8.08 -2.49
CA ASN A 35 -4.76 7.35 -2.13
C ASN A 35 -3.92 7.01 -3.37
N LEU A 36 -2.68 7.50 -3.40
CA LEU A 36 -1.74 7.27 -4.50
C LEU A 36 -1.46 5.78 -4.75
N CYS A 37 -1.34 4.99 -3.68
CA CYS A 37 -1.05 3.57 -3.79
C CYS A 37 -2.21 2.83 -4.46
N ASP A 38 -3.43 3.05 -3.98
CA ASP A 38 -4.64 2.41 -4.51
C ASP A 38 -4.95 2.85 -5.93
N ARG A 39 -4.88 4.16 -6.20
CA ARG A 39 -5.26 4.73 -7.50
C ARG A 39 -4.25 4.44 -8.61
N PHE A 40 -2.95 4.50 -8.32
CA PHE A 40 -1.91 4.43 -9.34
C PHE A 40 -1.07 3.16 -9.24
N LEU A 41 -0.44 2.90 -8.10
CA LEU A 41 0.54 1.81 -7.96
C LEU A 41 -0.11 0.44 -8.14
N PHE A 42 -1.13 0.12 -7.34
CA PHE A 42 -1.79 -1.18 -7.41
C PHE A 42 -2.53 -1.40 -8.72
N ARG A 43 -3.07 -0.32 -9.32
CA ARG A 43 -3.63 -0.39 -10.68
C ARG A 43 -2.58 -0.78 -11.71
N LYS A 44 -1.40 -0.15 -11.68
CA LYS A 44 -0.27 -0.49 -12.58
C LYS A 44 0.17 -1.95 -12.37
N LEU A 45 0.38 -2.36 -11.12
CA LEU A 45 0.77 -3.74 -10.79
C LEU A 45 -0.27 -4.76 -11.26
N LYS A 46 -1.57 -4.48 -11.05
CA LYS A 46 -2.66 -5.34 -11.53
C LYS A 46 -2.65 -5.52 -13.05
N HIS A 47 -2.28 -4.50 -13.82
CA HIS A 47 -2.15 -4.62 -15.27
C HIS A 47 -0.91 -5.41 -15.67
N LEU A 48 0.21 -5.20 -15.00
CA LEU A 48 1.47 -5.90 -15.31
C LEU A 48 1.42 -7.39 -14.98
N LEU A 49 0.73 -7.75 -13.90
CA LEU A 49 0.68 -9.11 -13.35
C LEU A 49 -0.63 -9.85 -13.71
N ARG A 50 -1.41 -9.33 -14.67
CA ARG A 50 -2.80 -9.78 -14.92
C ARG A 50 -2.90 -11.25 -15.35
N GLU A 51 -1.92 -11.72 -16.11
CA GLU A 51 -1.93 -13.04 -16.77
C GLU A 51 -1.02 -14.04 -16.06
N ASP A 52 -0.36 -13.62 -14.99
CA ASP A 52 0.55 -14.48 -14.22
C ASP A 52 -0.25 -15.34 -13.24
N GLU A 53 0.07 -16.64 -13.19
CA GLU A 53 -0.36 -17.54 -12.12
C GLU A 53 0.83 -17.84 -11.23
N PHE A 54 0.63 -17.79 -9.91
CA PHE A 54 1.69 -18.02 -8.94
C PHE A 54 1.43 -19.31 -8.16
N GLY A 55 2.39 -20.23 -8.16
CA GLY A 55 2.34 -21.48 -7.40
C GLY A 55 2.63 -21.30 -5.91
N GLY A 56 3.14 -20.13 -5.49
CA GLY A 56 3.46 -19.87 -4.10
C GLY A 56 3.89 -18.43 -3.79
N HIS A 57 4.10 -18.17 -2.50
CA HIS A 57 4.43 -16.84 -1.98
C HIS A 57 5.73 -16.26 -2.55
N GLU A 58 6.75 -17.10 -2.73
CA GLU A 58 8.06 -16.67 -3.23
C GLU A 58 7.96 -16.17 -4.69
N GLU A 59 7.24 -16.91 -5.54
CA GLU A 59 7.03 -16.54 -6.93
C GLU A 59 6.25 -15.22 -7.07
N ALA A 60 5.16 -15.07 -6.30
CA ALA A 60 4.40 -13.82 -6.26
C ALA A 60 5.26 -12.63 -5.79
N THR A 61 6.15 -12.85 -4.82
CA THR A 61 7.04 -11.82 -4.30
C THR A 61 8.06 -11.37 -5.36
N LEU A 62 8.67 -12.32 -6.08
CA LEU A 62 9.60 -12.01 -7.17
C LEU A 62 8.91 -11.26 -8.31
N ALA A 63 7.69 -11.66 -8.68
CA ALA A 63 6.91 -10.99 -9.71
C ALA A 63 6.56 -9.54 -9.33
N VAL A 64 6.15 -9.30 -8.08
CA VAL A 64 5.89 -7.93 -7.57
C VAL A 64 7.18 -7.10 -7.57
N GLN A 65 8.30 -7.66 -7.10
CA GLN A 65 9.59 -6.96 -7.10
C GLN A 65 10.07 -6.60 -8.52
N TRP A 66 9.86 -7.50 -9.49
CA TRP A 66 10.15 -7.24 -10.89
C TRP A 66 9.25 -6.13 -11.44
N ALA A 67 7.93 -6.20 -11.19
CA ALA A 67 6.96 -5.24 -11.68
C ALA A 67 7.18 -3.83 -11.09
N MET A 68 7.64 -3.72 -9.85
CA MET A 68 7.97 -2.45 -9.20
C MET A 68 9.23 -1.75 -9.77
N ARG A 69 10.09 -2.47 -10.49
CA ARG A 69 11.31 -1.91 -11.12
C ARG A 69 11.06 -1.34 -12.52
N ARG A 70 9.85 -1.49 -13.06
CA ARG A 70 9.38 -0.93 -14.33
C ARG A 70 8.47 0.28 -14.10
#